data_AF-A0A485PAX9-F1
#
_entry.id   AF-A0A485PAX9-F1
#
_cell.length_a   1.000
_cell.length_b   1.000
_cell.length_c   1.000
_cell.angle_alpha   90.00
_cell.angle_beta   90.00
_cell.angle_gamma   90.00
#
_symmetry.space_group_name_H-M   'P 1'
#
loop_
_entity.id
_entity.type
_entity.pdbx_description
1 polymer ?
#
loop_
_entity_poly.entity_id
_entity_poly.type
_entity_poly.pdbx_seq_one_letter_code
_entity_poly.pdbx_strand_id
1 'polypeptide(L)'
;MADGPVAEVLLRQLAAADGGLDSAELAAKLGVEHQAVVGAVKSLQALGEIIEAELRSTKRWELTAEGEEIAREGSHEARVFRSIPPEGLAQSELMRLPSGKVGFSKAMSNKWIRVDKSAADGPRVFRVVDSVEDEVQRRLQLVQGGQAEKLGEKERSELRKRKLLTEVTLKTYWVSKGSAFSTSISKQETELSPEMISSGSWRDRPFKPYNFLAHGVLPDSGHLHPLLKVRTQFRQIFLEMGFTEMPTDNFIESSFWNFDALFQPQQHPARDQHDTFFLRDPAEALQLPMDYVHRVKRTHSQGGYGSQGYKYNWKLEEARKNLLRTHTTSASARALYRLAQKVQLSLGKQFLPHSKIAQKVRKFPRIPSAPTRAQPPFCQHFRLQRGAFVTMNELHSPPRLVHGLHCGSCSVLYILWVWTTWQLRPWASPVPGPVAPISQGLLGRFFFLYFKLIHSYGKILIHATNVHLLSPSNLAWGGGGKRTQGA
;
A
#
# COMPACT_ATOMS: atom_id res chain seq x y z
N MET A 1 25.89 28.17 1.45
CA MET A 1 27.04 28.97 0.98
C MET A 1 28.12 29.11 2.06
N ALA A 2 28.36 28.07 2.88
CA ALA A 2 29.36 28.13 3.96
C ALA A 2 30.74 27.59 3.56
N ASP A 3 30.82 26.77 2.50
CA ASP A 3 32.04 26.03 2.15
C ASP A 3 33.04 26.82 1.27
N GLY A 4 32.58 27.88 0.60
CA GLY A 4 33.39 28.67 -0.33
C GLY A 4 34.67 29.27 0.27
N PRO A 5 34.61 30.02 1.38
CA PRO A 5 35.81 30.64 1.96
C PRO A 5 36.77 29.60 2.56
N VAL A 6 36.26 28.51 3.14
CA VAL A 6 37.09 27.44 3.69
C VAL A 6 37.78 26.64 2.57
N ALA A 7 37.11 26.40 1.45
CA ALA A 7 37.68 25.73 0.28
C ALA A 7 38.83 26.54 -0.35
N GLU A 8 38.69 27.86 -0.51
CA GLU A 8 39.76 28.71 -1.02
C GLU A 8 40.98 28.77 -0.07
N VAL A 9 40.73 28.88 1.23
CA VAL A 9 41.80 28.87 2.25
C VAL A 9 42.51 27.52 2.27
N LEU A 10 41.77 26.42 2.12
CA LEU A 10 42.33 25.07 2.01
C LEU A 10 43.24 24.96 0.78
N LEU A 11 42.81 25.41 -0.40
CA LEU A 11 43.64 25.41 -1.61
C LEU A 11 44.91 26.26 -1.43
N ARG A 12 44.84 27.42 -0.76
CA ARG A 12 46.02 28.25 -0.47
C ARG A 12 47.00 27.57 0.49
N GLN A 13 46.51 26.94 1.56
CA GLN A 13 47.36 26.20 2.50
C GLN A 13 47.96 24.95 1.84
N LEU A 14 47.21 24.27 0.98
CA LEU A 14 47.70 23.15 0.19
C LEU A 14 48.77 23.59 -0.81
N ALA A 15 48.62 24.77 -1.43
CA ALA A 15 49.64 25.34 -2.32
C ALA A 15 50.97 25.55 -1.58
N ALA A 16 50.91 26.04 -0.34
CA ALA A 16 52.06 26.31 0.52
C ALA A 16 52.66 25.06 1.20
N ALA A 17 51.99 23.90 1.15
CA ALA A 17 52.47 22.65 1.74
C ALA A 17 53.13 21.74 0.70
N ASP A 18 54.23 21.09 1.08
CA ASP A 18 55.06 20.26 0.18
C ASP A 18 54.65 18.77 0.13
N GLY A 19 53.84 18.26 1.07
CA GLY A 19 53.56 16.82 1.20
C GLY A 19 52.10 16.39 1.40
N GLY A 20 51.18 17.35 1.57
CA GLY A 20 49.78 17.09 1.92
C GLY A 20 49.39 17.69 3.26
N LEU A 21 48.12 17.57 3.61
CA LEU A 21 47.54 18.30 4.74
C LEU A 21 46.41 17.48 5.39
N ASP A 22 46.45 17.33 6.72
CA ASP A 22 45.38 16.66 7.47
C ASP A 22 44.23 17.63 7.75
N SER A 23 43.00 17.22 7.47
CA SER A 23 41.82 18.06 7.68
C SER A 23 41.57 18.41 9.15
N ALA A 24 41.94 17.57 10.10
CA ALA A 24 41.80 17.84 11.53
C ALA A 24 42.83 18.86 12.03
N GLU A 25 44.08 18.75 11.57
CA GLU A 25 45.14 19.72 11.89
C GLU A 25 44.81 21.10 11.29
N LEU A 26 44.28 21.12 10.07
CA LEU A 26 43.83 22.35 9.42
C LEU A 26 42.66 22.99 10.17
N ALA A 27 41.67 22.20 10.58
CA ALA A 27 40.53 22.67 11.35
C ALA A 27 40.99 23.33 12.66
N ALA A 28 41.92 22.69 13.37
CA ALA A 28 42.53 23.23 14.59
C ALA A 28 43.30 24.53 14.33
N LYS A 29 44.09 24.60 13.25
CA LYS A 29 44.88 25.79 12.86
C LYS A 29 43.99 26.98 12.48
N LEU A 30 42.86 26.72 11.83
CA LEU A 30 41.91 27.74 11.38
C LEU A 30 40.88 28.13 12.45
N GLY A 31 40.81 27.40 13.57
CA GLY A 31 39.82 27.62 14.61
C GLY A 31 38.38 27.33 14.15
N VAL A 32 38.20 26.45 13.17
CA VAL A 32 36.90 26.08 12.59
C VAL A 32 36.54 24.64 12.95
N GLU A 33 35.25 24.32 12.93
CA GLU A 33 34.78 22.96 13.14
C GLU A 33 35.28 22.02 12.03
N HIS A 34 35.74 20.82 12.39
CA HIS A 34 36.21 19.80 11.45
C HIS A 34 35.20 19.50 10.32
N GLN A 35 33.91 19.55 10.61
CA GLN A 35 32.85 19.31 9.62
C GLN A 35 32.86 20.33 8.47
N ALA A 36 33.24 21.59 8.73
CA ALA A 36 33.33 22.61 7.70
C ALA A 36 34.49 22.33 6.73
N VAL A 37 35.63 21.88 7.25
CA VAL A 37 36.80 21.48 6.44
C VAL A 37 36.46 20.23 5.62
N VAL A 38 35.78 19.25 6.21
CA VAL A 38 35.32 18.04 5.49
C VAL A 38 34.34 18.38 4.37
N GLY A 39 33.41 19.32 4.62
CA GLY A 39 32.48 19.84 3.61
C GLY A 39 33.20 20.50 2.43
N ALA A 40 34.22 21.30 2.72
CA ALA A 40 35.07 21.93 1.71
C ALA A 40 35.86 20.89 0.87
N VAL A 41 36.48 19.89 1.52
CA VAL A 41 37.19 18.79 0.82
C VAL A 41 36.27 18.07 -0.15
N LYS A 42 35.06 17.67 0.28
CA LYS A 42 34.10 16.99 -0.60
C LYS A 42 33.65 17.86 -1.76
N SER A 43 33.45 19.16 -1.52
CA SER A 43 33.09 20.12 -2.56
C SER A 43 34.19 20.26 -3.61
N LEU A 44 35.46 20.28 -3.19
CA LEU A 44 36.62 20.34 -4.08
C LEU A 44 36.82 19.03 -4.87
N GLN A 45 36.58 17.87 -4.25
CA GLN A 45 36.56 16.59 -4.97
C GLN A 45 35.43 16.53 -6.03
N ALA A 46 34.27 17.15 -5.76
CA ALA A 46 33.16 17.18 -6.71
C ALA A 46 33.41 18.11 -7.91
N LEU A 47 34.32 19.09 -7.78
CA LEU A 47 34.71 20.01 -8.85
C LEU A 47 35.74 19.40 -9.83
N GLY A 48 36.14 18.14 -9.63
CA GLY A 48 37.06 17.39 -10.49
C GLY A 48 38.32 16.93 -9.76
N GLU A 49 39.38 16.65 -10.50
CA GLU A 49 40.70 16.23 -9.96
C GLU A 49 41.54 17.42 -9.45
N ILE A 50 40.91 18.38 -8.78
CA ILE A 50 41.61 19.55 -8.19
C ILE A 50 42.44 19.10 -6.97
N ILE A 51 41.87 18.20 -6.16
CA ILE A 51 42.51 17.62 -4.99
C ILE A 51 42.33 16.11 -4.99
N GLU A 52 43.30 15.41 -4.44
CA GLU A 52 43.15 14.02 -4.01
C GLU A 52 42.94 14.01 -2.49
N ALA A 53 42.00 13.20 -2.00
CA ALA A 53 41.77 13.08 -0.57
C ALA A 53 41.62 11.63 -0.16
N GLU A 54 42.53 11.17 0.69
CA GLU A 54 42.54 9.85 1.29
C GLU A 54 41.80 9.89 2.63
N LEU A 55 40.80 9.03 2.81
CA LEU A 55 40.08 8.93 4.08
C LEU A 55 40.87 8.06 5.07
N ARG A 56 41.31 8.65 6.19
CA ARG A 56 41.94 7.95 7.30
C ARG A 56 40.98 7.86 8.47
N SER A 57 40.94 6.71 9.13
CA SER A 57 40.06 6.49 10.29
C SER A 57 40.86 5.99 11.48
N THR A 58 40.82 6.74 12.56
CA THR A 58 41.40 6.32 13.85
C THR A 58 40.28 5.96 14.81
N LYS A 59 40.40 4.79 15.41
CA LYS A 59 39.44 4.27 16.38
C LYS A 59 39.95 4.56 17.77
N ARG A 60 39.12 5.17 18.61
CA ARG A 60 39.39 5.31 20.05
C ARG A 60 38.20 4.84 20.85
N TRP A 61 38.50 4.30 22.02
CA TRP A 61 37.49 3.83 22.95
C TRP A 61 37.21 4.92 23.98
N GLU A 62 35.95 5.30 24.11
CA GLU A 62 35.49 6.27 25.10
C GLU A 62 34.47 5.62 26.03
N LEU A 63 34.54 6.00 27.31
CA LEU A 63 33.54 5.63 28.30
C LEU A 63 32.27 6.42 28.04
N THR A 64 31.12 5.79 28.24
CA THR A 64 29.84 6.51 28.29
C THR A 64 29.67 7.22 29.63
N ALA A 65 28.75 8.16 29.74
CA ALA A 65 28.47 8.84 31.01
C ALA A 65 28.17 7.86 32.16
N GLU A 66 27.42 6.79 31.88
CA GLU A 66 27.15 5.68 32.81
C GLU A 66 28.42 4.87 33.11
N GLY A 67 29.27 4.64 32.10
CA GLY A 67 30.57 3.99 32.28
C GLY A 67 31.55 4.78 33.16
N GLU A 68 31.56 6.11 33.06
CA GLU A 68 32.35 6.99 33.92
C GLU A 68 31.86 6.96 35.37
N GLU A 69 30.54 6.92 35.59
CA GLU A 69 29.94 6.79 36.92
C GLU A 69 30.33 5.46 37.56
N ILE A 70 30.26 4.36 36.79
CA ILE A 70 30.65 3.03 37.26
C ILE A 70 32.15 2.93 37.54
N ALA A 71 33.00 3.56 36.72
CA ALA A 71 34.44 3.62 36.97
C ALA A 71 34.74 4.29 38.33
N ARG A 72 33.96 5.32 38.69
CA ARG A 72 34.13 6.08 39.95
C ARG A 72 33.55 5.38 41.17
N GLU A 73 32.29 4.95 41.11
CA GLU A 73 31.55 4.51 42.31
C GLU A 73 31.30 2.99 42.37
N GLY A 74 31.75 2.24 41.35
CA GLY A 74 31.56 0.79 41.24
C GLY A 74 30.36 0.41 40.37
N SER A 75 30.29 -0.86 39.96
CA SER A 75 29.22 -1.42 39.13
C SER A 75 27.91 -1.53 39.87
N HIS A 76 26.79 -1.49 39.13
CA HIS A 76 25.46 -1.57 39.72
C HIS A 76 25.27 -2.87 40.50
N GLU A 77 25.83 -3.99 40.04
CA GLU A 77 25.81 -5.27 40.75
C GLU A 77 26.62 -5.24 42.07
N ALA A 78 27.79 -4.58 42.09
CA ALA A 78 28.59 -4.43 43.30
C ALA A 78 27.95 -3.46 44.30
N ARG A 79 27.34 -2.35 43.84
CA ARG A 79 26.57 -1.42 44.67
C ARG A 79 25.38 -2.10 45.32
N VAL A 80 24.62 -2.88 44.54
CA VAL A 80 23.48 -3.68 45.05
C VAL A 80 23.94 -4.70 46.08
N PHE A 81 25.03 -5.43 45.82
CA PHE A 81 25.58 -6.38 46.79
C PHE A 81 25.98 -5.71 48.12
N ARG A 82 26.67 -4.56 48.06
CA ARG A 82 27.07 -3.77 49.23
C ARG A 82 25.86 -3.24 50.03
N SER A 83 24.75 -2.93 49.36
CA SER A 83 23.53 -2.42 50.02
C SER A 83 22.70 -3.45 50.80
N ILE A 84 22.90 -4.77 50.60
CA ILE A 84 22.06 -5.81 51.22
C ILE A 84 22.66 -6.26 52.57
N PRO A 85 22.14 -5.92 53.75
CA PRO A 85 22.71 -6.42 55.02
C PRO A 85 22.67 -7.96 55.13
N PRO A 86 23.47 -8.57 56.03
CA PRO A 86 23.44 -10.03 56.26
C PRO A 86 22.06 -10.54 56.72
N GLU A 87 21.25 -9.67 57.33
CA GLU A 87 19.86 -9.93 57.75
C GLU A 87 18.86 -10.00 56.57
N GLY A 88 19.32 -9.71 55.36
CA GLY A 88 18.52 -9.68 54.13
C GLY A 88 17.74 -8.38 53.96
N LEU A 89 17.53 -7.98 52.71
CA LEU A 89 16.79 -6.77 52.33
C LEU A 89 15.50 -7.14 51.59
N ALA A 90 14.41 -6.42 51.84
CA ALA A 90 13.18 -6.60 51.07
C ALA A 90 13.42 -6.30 49.58
N GLN A 91 12.94 -7.16 48.68
CA GLN A 91 13.14 -6.98 47.24
C GLN A 91 12.51 -5.66 46.75
N SER A 92 11.36 -5.26 47.31
CA SER A 92 10.67 -4.01 46.99
C SER A 92 11.53 -2.77 47.27
N GLU A 93 12.25 -2.75 48.38
CA GLU A 93 13.14 -1.66 48.77
C GLU A 93 14.41 -1.63 47.92
N LEU A 94 14.98 -2.80 47.64
CA LEU A 94 16.14 -2.92 46.77
C LEU A 94 15.84 -2.39 45.35
N MET A 95 14.64 -2.65 44.83
CA MET A 95 14.23 -2.23 43.49
C MET A 95 13.91 -0.73 43.39
N ARG A 96 13.71 -0.03 44.52
CA ARG A 96 13.55 1.44 44.55
C ARG A 96 14.87 2.20 44.43
N LEU A 97 16.00 1.55 44.69
CA LEU A 97 17.31 2.18 44.53
C LEU A 97 17.61 2.49 43.05
N PRO A 98 18.29 3.60 42.72
CA PRO A 98 18.60 3.98 41.33
C PRO A 98 19.34 2.88 40.54
N SER A 99 20.25 2.15 41.18
CA SER A 99 20.97 1.00 40.61
C SER A 99 20.28 -0.34 40.84
N GLY A 100 19.16 -0.37 41.56
CA GLY A 100 18.53 -1.56 42.11
C GLY A 100 18.06 -2.54 41.07
N LYS A 101 17.27 -2.08 40.09
CA LYS A 101 16.68 -2.93 39.05
C LYS A 101 17.72 -3.56 38.12
N VAL A 102 18.73 -2.77 37.71
CA VAL A 102 19.79 -3.20 36.79
C VAL A 102 20.80 -4.10 37.52
N GLY A 103 21.24 -3.67 38.70
CA GLY A 103 22.19 -4.42 39.53
C GLY A 103 21.63 -5.73 40.08
N PHE A 104 20.35 -5.79 40.45
CA PHE A 104 19.70 -7.01 40.96
C PHE A 104 19.72 -8.16 39.96
N SER A 105 19.31 -7.90 38.70
CA SER A 105 19.31 -8.94 37.66
C SER A 105 20.71 -9.50 37.39
N LYS A 106 21.73 -8.64 37.44
CA LYS A 106 23.11 -9.04 37.17
C LYS A 106 23.77 -9.74 38.35
N ALA A 107 23.54 -9.27 39.57
CA ALA A 107 23.98 -9.92 40.80
C ALA A 107 23.35 -11.32 40.97
N MET A 108 22.08 -11.50 40.56
CA MET A 108 21.45 -12.83 40.48
C MET A 108 22.13 -13.73 39.44
N SER A 109 22.45 -13.21 38.24
CA SER A 109 23.14 -13.99 37.20
C SER A 109 24.56 -14.41 37.57
N ASN A 110 25.25 -13.60 38.39
CA ASN A 110 26.57 -13.87 38.93
C ASN A 110 26.54 -14.73 40.22
N LYS A 111 25.35 -15.15 40.69
CA LYS A 111 25.14 -15.92 41.93
C LYS A 111 25.64 -15.23 43.21
N TRP A 112 25.68 -13.90 43.23
CA TRP A 112 26.11 -13.13 44.41
C TRP A 112 25.01 -12.99 45.46
N ILE A 113 23.75 -13.07 45.02
CA ILE A 113 22.56 -12.89 45.85
C ILE A 113 21.54 -14.01 45.56
N ARG A 114 20.71 -14.33 46.56
CA ARG A 114 19.59 -15.29 46.45
C ARG A 114 18.30 -14.66 46.94
N VAL A 115 17.16 -15.08 46.37
CA VAL A 115 15.83 -14.62 46.78
C VAL A 115 15.14 -15.72 47.58
N ASP A 116 14.63 -15.37 48.75
CA ASP A 116 13.77 -16.20 49.57
C ASP A 116 12.32 -15.68 49.48
N LYS A 117 11.38 -16.57 49.14
CA LYS A 117 9.95 -16.26 48.99
C LYS A 117 9.13 -16.66 50.21
N SER A 118 9.77 -17.18 51.25
CA SER A 118 9.10 -17.74 52.44
C SER A 118 8.79 -16.72 53.55
N ALA A 119 9.21 -15.46 53.40
CA ALA A 119 8.99 -14.42 54.39
C ALA A 119 7.58 -13.79 54.28
N ALA A 120 6.95 -13.54 55.44
CA ALA A 120 5.60 -12.97 55.53
C ALA A 120 5.47 -11.53 54.99
N ASP A 121 6.60 -10.82 54.87
CA ASP A 121 6.72 -9.42 54.40
C ASP A 121 7.10 -9.33 52.90
N GLY A 122 6.93 -10.42 52.14
CA GLY A 122 7.27 -10.53 50.72
C GLY A 122 8.68 -11.05 50.44
N PRO A 123 9.08 -11.16 49.15
CA PRO A 123 10.37 -11.75 48.78
C PRO A 123 11.56 -10.97 49.35
N ARG A 124 12.48 -11.66 50.03
CA ARG A 124 13.71 -11.10 50.61
C ARG A 124 14.95 -11.56 49.86
N VAL A 125 15.93 -10.67 49.74
CA VAL A 125 17.20 -10.92 49.05
C VAL A 125 18.31 -11.07 50.10
N PHE A 126 19.06 -12.18 50.02
CA PHE A 126 20.21 -12.45 50.88
C PHE A 126 21.49 -12.52 50.06
N ARG A 127 22.62 -12.14 50.65
CA ARG A 127 23.96 -12.39 50.07
C ARG A 127 24.27 -13.89 50.13
N VAL A 128 24.91 -14.42 49.09
CA VAL A 128 25.39 -15.82 49.01
C VAL A 128 26.89 -15.89 49.32
N VAL A 129 27.63 -14.85 48.95
CA VAL A 129 29.07 -14.73 49.15
C VAL A 129 29.37 -13.59 50.13
N ASP A 130 30.48 -13.69 50.87
CA ASP A 130 30.86 -12.69 51.88
C ASP A 130 31.57 -11.47 51.27
N SER A 131 32.28 -11.66 50.16
CA SER A 131 32.97 -10.59 49.43
C SER A 131 32.86 -10.78 47.91
N VAL A 132 32.87 -9.67 47.18
CA VAL A 132 32.78 -9.63 45.72
C VAL A 132 33.85 -8.71 45.17
N GLU A 133 34.58 -9.17 44.15
CA GLU A 133 35.48 -8.32 43.37
C GLU A 133 34.74 -7.67 42.19
N ASP A 134 34.84 -6.34 42.10
CA ASP A 134 34.20 -5.57 41.02
C ASP A 134 35.07 -5.55 39.76
N GLU A 135 35.07 -6.65 39.01
CA GLU A 135 35.81 -6.75 37.75
C GLU A 135 35.37 -5.70 36.72
N VAL A 136 34.10 -5.30 36.73
CA VAL A 136 33.54 -4.34 35.77
C VAL A 136 34.12 -2.95 36.04
N GLN A 137 34.15 -2.51 37.29
CA GLN A 137 34.79 -1.26 37.69
C GLN A 137 36.29 -1.26 37.34
N ARG A 138 37.01 -2.35 37.67
CA ARG A 138 38.45 -2.46 37.38
C ARG A 138 38.74 -2.35 35.88
N ARG A 139 37.93 -3.02 35.05
CA ARG A 139 38.05 -2.94 33.58
C ARG A 139 37.78 -1.53 33.07
N LEU A 140 36.77 -0.82 33.56
CA LEU A 140 36.47 0.54 33.12
C LEU A 140 37.52 1.56 33.59
N GLN A 141 38.11 1.39 34.78
CA GLN A 141 39.23 2.21 35.24
C GLN A 141 40.49 2.04 34.35
N LEU A 142 40.73 0.83 33.84
CA LEU A 142 41.81 0.58 32.87
C LEU A 142 41.54 1.30 31.53
N VAL A 143 40.29 1.34 31.08
CA VAL A 143 39.88 2.13 29.90
C VAL A 143 40.08 3.62 30.15
N GLN A 144 39.68 4.12 31.32
CA GLN A 144 39.85 5.52 31.72
C GLN A 144 41.33 5.94 31.74
N GLY A 145 42.22 5.03 32.15
CA GLY A 145 43.67 5.23 32.10
C GLY A 145 44.32 5.12 30.72
N GLY A 146 43.53 5.12 29.63
CA GLY A 146 44.02 5.04 28.25
C GLY A 146 44.53 3.66 27.84
N GLN A 147 44.33 2.63 28.66
CA GLN A 147 44.80 1.26 28.41
C GLN A 147 43.68 0.34 27.90
N ALA A 148 42.73 0.92 27.14
CA ALA A 148 41.64 0.17 26.51
C ALA A 148 42.15 -1.00 25.66
N GLU A 149 43.36 -0.88 25.09
CA GLU A 149 43.98 -1.92 24.27
C GLU A 149 44.41 -3.18 25.04
N LYS A 150 44.53 -3.11 26.37
CA LYS A 150 44.86 -4.28 27.21
C LYS A 150 43.66 -5.19 27.48
N LEU A 151 42.43 -4.73 27.25
CA LEU A 151 41.23 -5.54 27.42
C LEU A 151 41.06 -6.49 26.24
N GLY A 152 40.65 -7.73 26.49
CA GLY A 152 40.37 -8.69 25.41
C GLY A 152 39.13 -8.31 24.60
N GLU A 153 39.06 -8.69 23.33
CA GLU A 153 37.92 -8.39 22.44
C GLU A 153 36.57 -8.85 23.01
N LYS A 154 36.56 -10.00 23.70
CA LYS A 154 35.36 -10.53 24.39
C LYS A 154 34.86 -9.59 25.49
N GLU A 155 35.77 -9.01 26.27
CA GLU A 155 35.46 -8.11 27.37
C GLU A 155 34.94 -6.76 26.84
N ARG A 156 35.58 -6.21 25.80
CA ARG A 156 35.12 -4.97 25.14
C ARG A 156 33.73 -5.14 24.53
N SER A 157 33.47 -6.28 23.88
CA SER A 157 32.16 -6.61 23.31
C SER A 157 31.06 -6.67 24.37
N GLU A 158 31.37 -7.24 25.54
CA GLU A 158 30.44 -7.29 26.67
C GLU A 158 30.16 -5.88 27.23
N LEU A 159 31.19 -5.08 27.48
CA LEU A 159 31.04 -3.70 27.96
C LEU A 159 30.26 -2.81 26.97
N ARG A 160 30.45 -3.04 25.66
CA ARG A 160 29.70 -2.36 24.59
C ARG A 160 28.22 -2.75 24.59
N LYS A 161 27.91 -4.05 24.72
CA LYS A 161 26.51 -4.53 24.84
C LYS A 161 25.81 -3.93 26.07
N ARG A 162 26.56 -3.73 27.15
CA ARG A 162 26.09 -3.09 28.38
C ARG A 162 26.01 -1.56 28.28
N LYS A 163 26.37 -0.95 27.14
CA LYS A 163 26.40 0.52 26.93
C LYS A 163 27.35 1.29 27.86
N LEU A 164 28.38 0.62 28.38
CA LEU A 164 29.39 1.22 29.27
C LEU A 164 30.61 1.75 28.51
N LEU A 165 30.75 1.31 27.26
CA LEU A 165 31.87 1.62 26.38
C LEU A 165 31.36 1.88 24.96
N THR A 166 31.87 2.94 24.33
CA THR A 166 31.56 3.31 22.95
C THR A 166 32.83 3.43 22.11
N GLU A 167 32.78 2.89 20.89
CA GLU A 167 33.86 3.03 19.91
C GLU A 167 33.62 4.31 19.12
N VAL A 168 34.48 5.31 19.30
CA VAL A 168 34.42 6.57 18.55
C VAL A 168 35.40 6.47 17.39
N THR A 169 34.86 6.53 16.18
CA THR A 169 35.66 6.53 14.95
C THR A 169 35.84 7.96 14.47
N LEU A 170 37.08 8.46 14.57
CA LEU A 170 37.44 9.77 14.05
C LEU A 170 37.87 9.59 12.60
N LYS A 171 37.14 10.25 11.69
CA LYS A 171 37.41 10.25 10.25
C LYS A 171 38.14 11.54 9.90
N THR A 172 39.39 11.43 9.50
CA THR A 172 40.19 12.55 8.99
C THR A 172 40.48 12.32 7.50
N TYR A 173 40.74 13.40 6.78
CA TYR A 173 41.11 13.34 5.37
C TYR A 173 42.54 13.83 5.22
N TRP A 174 43.37 13.03 4.56
CA TRP A 174 44.67 13.46 4.10
C TRP A 174 44.53 14.00 2.68
N VAL A 175 44.71 15.30 2.52
CA VAL A 175 44.49 16.00 1.24
C VAL A 175 45.84 16.25 0.56
N SER A 176 45.95 15.89 -0.71
CA SER A 176 47.09 16.11 -1.60
C SER A 176 46.69 16.87 -2.88
N LYS A 177 47.69 17.42 -3.58
CA LYS A 177 47.51 18.16 -4.84
C LYS A 177 47.07 17.17 -5.93
N GLY A 178 45.96 17.45 -6.62
CA GLY A 178 45.50 16.68 -7.77
C GLY A 178 46.15 17.13 -9.08
N SER A 179 45.84 16.41 -10.17
CA SER A 179 46.36 16.67 -11.53
C SER A 179 45.95 18.05 -12.08
N ALA A 180 44.77 18.54 -11.69
CA ALA A 180 44.21 19.83 -12.11
C ALA A 180 44.23 20.87 -10.98
N PHE A 181 45.24 20.83 -10.10
CA PHE A 181 45.33 21.74 -8.97
C PHE A 181 45.41 23.21 -9.41
N SER A 182 44.46 24.02 -8.95
CA SER A 182 44.40 25.45 -9.19
C SER A 182 43.99 26.18 -7.91
N THR A 183 44.54 27.37 -7.71
CA THR A 183 44.21 28.25 -6.57
C THR A 183 42.90 29.02 -6.76
N SER A 184 42.35 29.04 -7.98
CA SER A 184 41.08 29.69 -8.31
C SER A 184 40.07 28.70 -8.89
N ILE A 185 38.90 28.62 -8.28
CA ILE A 185 37.79 27.78 -8.76
C ILE A 185 37.09 28.48 -9.92
N SER A 186 37.38 28.07 -11.16
CA SER A 186 36.62 28.55 -12.34
C SER A 186 35.26 27.84 -12.39
N LYS A 187 34.17 28.59 -12.26
CA LYS A 187 32.82 28.05 -12.46
C LYS A 187 32.62 27.72 -13.95
N GLN A 188 32.34 26.46 -14.25
CA GLN A 188 31.94 26.05 -15.60
C GLN A 188 30.54 26.56 -15.92
N GLU A 189 30.32 26.99 -17.16
CA GLU A 189 29.00 27.43 -17.62
C GLU A 189 28.04 26.22 -17.72
N THR A 190 26.77 26.41 -17.37
CA THR A 190 25.80 25.29 -17.28
C THR A 190 24.95 25.16 -18.54
N GLU A 191 24.59 26.28 -19.17
CA GLU A 191 23.71 26.32 -20.33
C GLU A 191 24.27 27.22 -21.42
N LEU A 192 23.91 26.91 -22.67
CA LEU A 192 24.27 27.74 -23.81
C LEU A 192 23.28 28.91 -23.92
N SER A 193 23.76 30.14 -23.73
CA SER A 193 22.92 31.32 -23.86
C SER A 193 22.85 31.81 -25.32
N PRO A 194 21.76 32.50 -25.73
CA PRO A 194 21.66 33.12 -27.05
C PRO A 194 22.82 34.09 -27.35
N GLU A 195 23.29 34.83 -26.36
CA GLU A 195 24.38 35.81 -26.48
C GLU A 195 25.73 35.14 -26.70
N MET A 196 25.97 33.98 -26.08
CA MET A 196 27.16 33.17 -26.32
C MET A 196 27.19 32.66 -27.76
N ILE A 197 26.04 32.27 -28.31
CA ILE A 197 25.91 31.85 -29.71
C ILE A 197 26.24 33.02 -30.66
N SER A 198 25.72 34.22 -30.38
CA SER A 198 25.98 35.42 -31.19
C SER A 198 27.44 35.90 -31.13
N SER A 199 28.08 35.83 -29.96
CA SER A 199 29.46 36.32 -29.76
C SER A 199 30.54 35.27 -30.08
N GLY A 200 30.18 34.00 -30.22
CA GLY A 200 31.12 32.90 -30.42
C GLY A 200 31.89 32.48 -29.16
N SER A 201 31.61 33.08 -28.00
CA SER A 201 32.34 32.85 -26.74
C SER A 201 32.18 31.44 -26.16
N TRP A 202 31.25 30.63 -26.71
CA TRP A 202 31.05 29.23 -26.30
C TRP A 202 32.21 28.31 -26.71
N ARG A 203 33.04 28.71 -27.67
CA ARG A 203 34.17 27.89 -28.14
C ARG A 203 35.30 27.80 -27.12
N ASP A 204 35.49 28.86 -26.34
CA ASP A 204 36.63 29.02 -25.43
C ASP A 204 36.29 28.74 -23.96
N ARG A 205 35.01 28.47 -23.64
CA ARG A 205 34.54 28.22 -22.27
C ARG A 205 34.25 26.74 -22.01
N PRO A 206 34.74 26.16 -20.91
CA PRO A 206 34.36 24.80 -20.52
C PRO A 206 32.93 24.76 -19.97
N PHE A 207 32.10 23.90 -20.54
CA PHE A 207 30.74 23.63 -20.05
C PHE A 207 30.72 22.45 -19.09
N LYS A 208 29.82 22.53 -18.11
CA LYS A 208 29.55 21.40 -17.24
C LYS A 208 28.94 20.25 -18.06
N PRO A 209 29.47 19.01 -17.97
CA PRO A 209 28.91 17.88 -18.69
C PRO A 209 27.48 17.59 -18.21
N TYR A 210 26.57 17.37 -19.16
CA TYR A 210 25.18 17.03 -18.85
C TYR A 210 25.07 15.63 -18.27
N ASN A 211 24.31 15.47 -17.18
CA ASN A 211 24.11 14.17 -16.55
C ASN A 211 22.99 13.38 -17.25
N PHE A 212 23.36 12.48 -18.17
CA PHE A 212 22.42 11.60 -18.87
C PHE A 212 21.80 10.48 -18.01
N LEU A 213 22.28 10.29 -16.78
CA LEU A 213 21.71 9.31 -15.85
C LEU A 213 20.52 9.87 -15.06
N ALA A 214 20.35 11.19 -15.02
CA ALA A 214 19.24 11.83 -14.34
C ALA A 214 17.97 11.77 -15.20
N HIS A 215 16.82 11.56 -14.54
CA HIS A 215 15.54 11.74 -15.19
C HIS A 215 15.34 13.22 -15.57
N GLY A 216 14.88 13.45 -16.80
CA GLY A 216 14.52 14.78 -17.26
C GLY A 216 13.29 15.32 -16.54
N VAL A 217 13.00 16.60 -16.77
CA VAL A 217 11.79 17.24 -16.27
C VAL A 217 10.59 16.70 -17.05
N LEU A 218 9.59 16.17 -16.34
CA LEU A 218 8.34 15.73 -16.96
C LEU A 218 7.54 16.97 -17.39
N PRO A 219 7.05 17.03 -18.64
CA PRO A 219 6.24 18.15 -19.09
C PRO A 219 4.88 18.15 -18.42
N ASP A 220 4.35 19.33 -18.15
CA ASP A 220 2.99 19.49 -17.64
C ASP A 220 1.98 18.96 -18.65
N SER A 221 1.13 18.03 -18.22
CA SER A 221 0.14 17.38 -19.07
C SER A 221 -1.15 17.07 -18.32
N GLY A 222 -2.28 17.06 -19.03
CA GLY A 222 -3.56 16.63 -18.46
C GLY A 222 -3.57 15.14 -18.14
N HIS A 223 -4.29 14.74 -17.10
CA HIS A 223 -4.38 13.34 -16.67
C HIS A 223 -5.83 12.85 -16.65
N LEU A 224 -6.09 11.71 -17.32
CA LEU A 224 -7.37 11.00 -17.18
C LEU A 224 -7.35 10.11 -15.95
N HIS A 225 -8.43 10.15 -15.18
CA HIS A 225 -8.59 9.29 -14.01
C HIS A 225 -8.42 7.81 -14.39
N PRO A 226 -7.51 7.04 -13.74
CA PRO A 226 -7.19 5.66 -14.14
C PRO A 226 -8.41 4.75 -14.25
N LEU A 227 -9.38 4.87 -13.34
CA LEU A 227 -10.63 4.12 -13.36
C LEU A 227 -11.45 4.36 -14.64
N LEU A 228 -11.46 5.59 -15.15
CA LEU A 228 -12.18 5.94 -16.37
C LEU A 228 -11.46 5.40 -17.62
N LYS A 229 -10.13 5.32 -17.59
CA LYS A 229 -9.35 4.63 -18.64
C LYS A 229 -9.75 3.16 -18.72
N VAL A 230 -9.81 2.49 -17.57
CA VAL A 230 -10.24 1.09 -17.48
C VAL A 230 -11.69 0.92 -17.91
N ARG A 231 -12.61 1.79 -17.48
CA ARG A 231 -14.01 1.79 -17.95
C ARG A 231 -14.09 1.91 -19.48
N THR A 232 -13.27 2.77 -20.07
CA THR A 232 -13.22 2.95 -21.53
C THR A 232 -12.75 1.68 -22.23
N GLN A 233 -11.76 0.99 -21.67
CA GLN A 233 -11.29 -0.30 -22.19
C GLN A 233 -12.38 -1.37 -22.10
N PHE A 234 -13.09 -1.49 -20.97
CA PHE A 234 -14.21 -2.43 -20.85
C PHE A 234 -15.32 -2.13 -21.85
N ARG A 235 -15.71 -0.85 -21.98
CA ARG A 235 -16.71 -0.42 -22.98
C ARG A 235 -16.30 -0.86 -24.39
N GLN A 236 -15.02 -0.66 -24.73
CA GLN A 236 -14.48 -1.04 -26.04
C GLN A 236 -14.57 -2.56 -26.29
N ILE A 237 -14.20 -3.38 -25.31
CA ILE A 237 -14.30 -4.85 -25.42
C ILE A 237 -15.74 -5.30 -25.75
N PHE A 238 -16.74 -4.73 -25.06
CA PHE A 238 -18.14 -5.10 -25.32
C PHE A 238 -18.63 -4.63 -26.69
N LEU A 239 -18.23 -3.45 -27.14
CA LEU A 239 -18.55 -2.96 -28.49
C LEU A 239 -17.93 -3.85 -29.58
N GLU A 240 -16.68 -4.30 -29.40
CA GLU A 240 -15.99 -5.22 -30.31
C GLU A 240 -16.65 -6.60 -30.38
N MET A 241 -17.24 -7.05 -29.27
CA MET A 241 -18.05 -8.28 -29.23
C MET A 241 -19.45 -8.11 -29.86
N GLY A 242 -19.82 -6.90 -30.29
CA GLY A 242 -21.10 -6.57 -30.92
C GLY A 242 -22.23 -6.29 -29.93
N PHE A 243 -21.93 -6.00 -28.66
CA PHE A 243 -22.93 -5.59 -27.67
C PHE A 243 -23.27 -4.11 -27.86
N THR A 244 -24.48 -3.73 -27.48
CA THR A 244 -24.91 -2.32 -27.47
C THR A 244 -25.00 -1.82 -26.03
N GLU A 245 -24.48 -0.62 -25.77
CA GLU A 245 -24.58 0.01 -24.45
C GLU A 245 -26.04 0.39 -24.16
N MET A 246 -26.56 0.00 -23.00
CA MET A 246 -27.89 0.41 -22.56
C MET A 246 -27.86 1.70 -21.73
N PRO A 247 -28.87 2.57 -21.88
CA PRO A 247 -28.96 3.78 -21.07
C PRO A 247 -29.20 3.43 -19.60
N THR A 248 -28.49 4.11 -18.72
CA THR A 248 -28.49 3.89 -17.27
C THR A 248 -28.71 5.18 -16.49
N ASP A 249 -29.32 6.17 -17.15
CA ASP A 249 -29.48 7.57 -16.74
C ASP A 249 -30.54 7.74 -15.62
N ASN A 250 -30.48 6.86 -14.62
CA ASN A 250 -31.38 6.82 -13.50
C ASN A 250 -30.69 6.20 -12.28
N PHE A 251 -30.21 7.05 -11.37
CA PHE A 251 -29.71 6.62 -10.07
C PHE A 251 -30.85 6.23 -9.13
N ILE A 252 -32.01 6.88 -9.29
CA ILE A 252 -33.24 6.57 -8.57
C ILE A 252 -34.00 5.52 -9.37
N GLU A 253 -34.34 4.43 -8.70
CA GLU A 253 -35.12 3.33 -9.24
C GLU A 253 -36.30 3.04 -8.32
N SER A 254 -37.41 2.57 -8.88
CA SER A 254 -38.52 2.09 -8.04
C SER A 254 -38.21 0.67 -7.54
N SER A 255 -38.64 0.34 -6.33
CA SER A 255 -38.53 -1.01 -5.75
C SER A 255 -39.08 -2.09 -6.68
N PHE A 256 -40.13 -1.75 -7.44
CA PHE A 256 -40.65 -2.61 -8.52
C PHE A 256 -39.57 -2.99 -9.55
N TRP A 257 -38.89 -2.03 -10.16
CA TRP A 257 -37.89 -2.30 -11.21
C TRP A 257 -36.58 -2.85 -10.65
N ASN A 258 -36.23 -2.42 -9.44
CA ASN A 258 -35.00 -2.87 -8.80
C ASN A 258 -35.11 -4.31 -8.29
N PHE A 259 -36.29 -4.75 -7.86
CA PHE A 259 -36.43 -6.06 -7.22
C PHE A 259 -37.59 -6.90 -7.75
N ASP A 260 -38.83 -6.39 -7.75
CA ASP A 260 -40.01 -7.22 -8.07
C ASP A 260 -40.00 -7.74 -9.52
N ALA A 261 -39.58 -6.90 -10.46
CA ALA A 261 -39.47 -7.23 -11.89
C ALA A 261 -38.43 -8.32 -12.17
N LEU A 262 -37.42 -8.45 -11.29
CA LEU A 262 -36.39 -9.48 -11.34
C LEU A 262 -36.81 -10.78 -10.64
N PHE A 263 -38.06 -10.85 -10.19
CA PHE A 263 -38.60 -11.98 -9.44
C PHE A 263 -37.91 -12.21 -8.08
N GLN A 264 -37.32 -11.19 -7.48
CA GLN A 264 -36.83 -11.25 -6.10
C GLN A 264 -37.99 -11.05 -5.12
N PRO A 265 -38.18 -11.84 -4.06
CA PRO A 265 -39.33 -11.69 -3.15
C PRO A 265 -39.25 -10.40 -2.30
N GLN A 266 -40.41 -9.87 -1.87
CA GLN A 266 -40.46 -8.64 -1.05
C GLN A 266 -39.89 -8.79 0.36
N GLN A 267 -39.90 -10.01 0.90
CA GLN A 267 -39.34 -10.32 2.23
C GLN A 267 -37.82 -10.57 2.19
N HIS A 268 -37.17 -10.33 1.04
CA HIS A 268 -35.74 -10.62 0.87
C HIS A 268 -34.90 -9.65 1.72
N PRO A 269 -33.91 -10.14 2.52
CA PRO A 269 -33.10 -9.30 3.40
C PRO A 269 -32.43 -8.11 2.71
N ALA A 270 -31.94 -8.30 1.48
CA ALA A 270 -31.36 -7.20 0.68
C ALA A 270 -32.29 -5.99 0.41
N ARG A 271 -33.59 -6.07 0.72
CA ARG A 271 -34.53 -4.93 0.65
C ARG A 271 -34.68 -4.17 1.97
N ASP A 272 -33.99 -4.60 3.02
CA ASP A 272 -34.04 -3.94 4.31
C ASP A 272 -33.43 -2.53 4.25
N GLN A 273 -33.89 -1.64 5.13
CA GLN A 273 -33.41 -0.25 5.21
C GLN A 273 -31.93 -0.16 5.57
N HIS A 274 -31.37 -1.19 6.22
CA HIS A 274 -29.96 -1.28 6.55
C HIS A 274 -29.08 -1.54 5.31
N ASP A 275 -29.62 -2.21 4.29
CA ASP A 275 -28.89 -2.61 3.08
C ASP A 275 -29.16 -1.70 1.88
N THR A 276 -30.36 -1.10 1.80
CA THR A 276 -30.79 -0.29 0.67
C THR A 276 -31.20 1.12 1.08
N PHE A 277 -30.69 2.12 0.35
CA PHE A 277 -31.05 3.51 0.55
C PHE A 277 -32.41 3.83 -0.08
N PHE A 278 -33.45 3.87 0.74
CA PHE A 278 -34.78 4.36 0.34
C PHE A 278 -34.82 5.89 0.34
N LEU A 279 -35.60 6.46 -0.58
CA LEU A 279 -35.77 7.89 -0.67
C LEU A 279 -36.87 8.39 0.25
N ARG A 280 -36.63 9.54 0.87
CA ARG A 280 -37.66 10.33 1.54
C ARG A 280 -38.42 11.22 0.54
N ASP A 281 -37.73 11.74 -0.46
CA ASP A 281 -38.30 12.57 -1.51
C ASP A 281 -37.52 12.38 -2.82
N PRO A 282 -38.16 11.95 -3.93
CA PRO A 282 -39.53 11.43 -4.02
C PRO A 282 -39.63 10.03 -3.40
N ALA A 283 -40.46 9.84 -2.37
CA ALA A 283 -40.61 8.54 -1.69
C ALA A 283 -41.29 7.47 -2.55
N GLU A 284 -42.24 7.87 -3.39
CA GLU A 284 -43.01 6.94 -4.23
C GLU A 284 -42.79 7.20 -5.72
N ALA A 285 -42.80 6.12 -6.50
CA ALA A 285 -42.76 6.17 -7.95
C ALA A 285 -44.06 6.75 -8.50
N LEU A 286 -43.96 7.84 -9.27
CA LEU A 286 -45.13 8.51 -9.86
C LEU A 286 -45.87 7.64 -10.88
N GLN A 287 -45.14 6.80 -11.63
CA GLN A 287 -45.71 5.97 -12.69
C GLN A 287 -45.04 4.59 -12.73
N LEU A 288 -45.86 3.55 -12.83
CA LEU A 288 -45.45 2.16 -13.04
C LEU A 288 -46.32 1.53 -14.13
N PRO A 289 -45.79 0.59 -14.94
CA PRO A 289 -46.57 -0.11 -15.95
C PRO A 289 -47.56 -1.09 -15.29
N MET A 290 -48.75 -0.62 -14.94
CA MET A 290 -49.71 -1.37 -14.11
C MET A 290 -50.06 -2.75 -14.69
N ASP A 291 -50.17 -2.90 -16.01
CA ASP A 291 -50.40 -4.20 -16.65
C ASP A 291 -49.30 -5.21 -16.33
N TYR A 292 -48.05 -4.77 -16.32
CA TYR A 292 -46.91 -5.62 -15.99
C TYR A 292 -46.84 -5.88 -14.49
N VAL A 293 -47.09 -4.85 -13.68
CA VAL A 293 -47.18 -4.98 -12.21
C VAL A 293 -48.22 -6.02 -11.81
N HIS A 294 -49.40 -6.05 -12.45
CA HIS A 294 -50.43 -7.05 -12.17
C HIS A 294 -49.97 -8.48 -12.49
N ARG A 295 -49.25 -8.67 -13.62
CA ARG A 295 -48.68 -9.98 -13.97
C ARG A 295 -47.63 -10.42 -12.97
N VAL A 296 -46.74 -9.52 -12.57
CA VAL A 296 -45.70 -9.76 -11.56
C VAL A 296 -46.34 -10.10 -10.20
N LYS A 297 -47.33 -9.32 -9.75
CA LYS A 297 -48.08 -9.59 -8.52
C LYS A 297 -48.66 -11.02 -8.54
N ARG A 298 -49.37 -11.38 -9.61
CA ARG A 298 -49.97 -12.71 -9.76
C ARG A 298 -48.93 -13.83 -9.67
N THR A 299 -47.81 -13.70 -10.40
CA THR A 299 -46.80 -14.77 -10.46
C THR A 299 -45.97 -14.86 -9.17
N HIS A 300 -45.74 -13.75 -8.48
CA HIS A 300 -45.10 -13.74 -7.16
C HIS A 300 -45.97 -14.41 -6.10
N SER A 301 -47.27 -14.11 -6.05
CA SER A 301 -48.15 -14.62 -4.99
C SER A 301 -48.72 -16.00 -5.28
N GLN A 302 -49.35 -16.18 -6.45
CA GLN A 302 -50.12 -17.38 -6.80
C GLN A 302 -49.36 -18.35 -7.72
N GLY A 303 -48.21 -17.93 -8.25
CA GLY A 303 -47.51 -18.65 -9.30
C GLY A 303 -48.08 -18.41 -10.69
N GLY A 304 -47.50 -19.08 -11.68
CA GLY A 304 -47.79 -18.88 -13.10
C GLY A 304 -46.59 -19.27 -13.97
N TYR A 305 -46.82 -19.41 -15.27
CA TYR A 305 -45.78 -19.76 -16.25
C TYR A 305 -44.98 -21.04 -15.89
N GLY A 306 -45.62 -22.01 -15.22
CA GLY A 306 -44.97 -23.25 -14.75
C GLY A 306 -44.27 -23.16 -13.39
N SER A 307 -44.25 -21.98 -12.76
CA SER A 307 -43.75 -21.78 -11.38
C SER A 307 -44.89 -21.77 -10.37
N GLN A 308 -44.60 -22.21 -9.14
CA GLN A 308 -45.54 -22.14 -8.01
C GLN A 308 -45.59 -20.76 -7.33
N GLY A 309 -44.73 -19.82 -7.75
CA GLY A 309 -44.57 -18.54 -7.07
C GLY A 309 -43.97 -18.68 -5.67
N TYR A 310 -44.02 -17.61 -4.89
CA TYR A 310 -43.49 -17.55 -3.53
C TYR A 310 -44.58 -17.71 -2.45
N LYS A 311 -45.85 -17.82 -2.83
CA LYS A 311 -46.99 -18.08 -1.91
C LYS A 311 -47.10 -17.09 -0.74
N TYR A 312 -46.81 -15.81 -0.99
CA TYR A 312 -47.00 -14.72 -0.03
C TYR A 312 -47.91 -13.62 -0.60
N ASN A 313 -48.40 -12.73 0.28
CA ASN A 313 -49.18 -11.58 -0.14
C ASN A 313 -48.26 -10.45 -0.66
N TRP A 314 -48.25 -10.25 -1.97
CA TRP A 314 -47.47 -9.19 -2.62
C TRP A 314 -48.15 -7.82 -2.47
N LYS A 315 -47.45 -6.86 -1.86
CA LYS A 315 -47.96 -5.51 -1.55
C LYS A 315 -47.51 -4.48 -2.60
N LEU A 316 -48.46 -3.73 -3.16
CA LEU A 316 -48.16 -2.71 -4.18
C LEU A 316 -47.40 -1.50 -3.59
N GLU A 317 -47.70 -1.13 -2.35
CA GLU A 317 -47.05 -0.03 -1.63
C GLU A 317 -45.53 -0.25 -1.55
N GLU A 318 -45.10 -1.49 -1.30
CA GLU A 318 -43.67 -1.85 -1.22
C GLU A 318 -42.95 -1.68 -2.58
N ALA A 319 -43.66 -1.95 -3.67
CA ALA A 319 -43.14 -1.83 -5.02
C ALA A 319 -43.04 -0.37 -5.50
N ARG A 320 -43.84 0.53 -4.91
CA ARG A 320 -43.84 1.96 -5.22
C ARG A 320 -42.71 2.73 -4.57
N LYS A 321 -42.14 2.24 -3.47
CA LYS A 321 -41.02 2.91 -2.79
C LYS A 321 -39.86 3.14 -3.74
N ASN A 322 -39.37 4.38 -3.81
CA ASN A 322 -38.15 4.69 -4.55
C ASN A 322 -36.91 4.47 -3.69
N LEU A 323 -35.84 4.11 -4.35
CA LEU A 323 -34.55 3.82 -3.74
C LEU A 323 -33.42 4.21 -4.69
N LEU A 324 -32.21 4.33 -4.15
CA LEU A 324 -31.01 4.39 -4.98
C LEU A 324 -30.73 2.99 -5.53
N ARG A 325 -30.54 2.90 -6.85
CA ARG A 325 -30.29 1.65 -7.57
C ARG A 325 -29.19 0.86 -6.88
N THR A 326 -29.48 -0.38 -6.49
CA THR A 326 -28.50 -1.24 -5.80
C THR A 326 -27.61 -2.01 -6.77
N HIS A 327 -28.10 -2.27 -7.98
CA HIS A 327 -27.38 -2.99 -9.02
C HIS A 327 -27.93 -2.66 -10.41
N THR A 328 -27.11 -2.84 -11.44
CA THR A 328 -27.48 -2.50 -12.82
C THR A 328 -28.44 -3.49 -13.49
N THR A 329 -28.72 -4.64 -12.87
CA THR A 329 -29.70 -5.62 -13.36
C THR A 329 -31.11 -5.02 -13.53
N SER A 330 -31.43 -3.98 -12.77
CA SER A 330 -32.68 -3.24 -12.92
C SER A 330 -32.77 -2.49 -14.27
N ALA A 331 -31.65 -1.95 -14.76
CA ALA A 331 -31.56 -1.37 -16.09
C ALA A 331 -31.75 -2.46 -17.18
N SER A 332 -31.20 -3.66 -16.97
CA SER A 332 -31.46 -4.82 -17.83
C SER A 332 -32.95 -5.18 -17.85
N ALA A 333 -33.63 -5.19 -16.70
CA ALA A 333 -35.07 -5.47 -16.61
C ALA A 333 -35.89 -4.46 -17.44
N ARG A 334 -35.57 -3.17 -17.33
CA ARG A 334 -36.19 -2.11 -18.14
C ARG A 334 -35.91 -2.30 -19.64
N ALA A 335 -34.67 -2.63 -20.02
CA ALA A 335 -34.31 -2.88 -21.41
C ALA A 335 -35.06 -4.09 -22.00
N LEU A 336 -35.12 -5.20 -21.26
CA LEU A 336 -35.85 -6.41 -21.66
C LEU A 336 -37.36 -6.17 -21.76
N TYR A 337 -37.94 -5.42 -20.83
CA TYR A 337 -39.35 -5.06 -20.88
C TYR A 337 -39.69 -4.21 -22.12
N ARG A 338 -38.87 -3.17 -22.41
CA ARG A 338 -39.03 -2.36 -23.63
C ARG A 338 -38.87 -3.19 -24.89
N LEU A 339 -37.95 -4.15 -24.91
CA LEU A 339 -37.77 -5.06 -26.04
C LEU A 339 -39.00 -5.95 -26.25
N ALA A 340 -39.55 -6.50 -25.16
CA ALA A 340 -40.76 -7.34 -25.21
C ALA A 340 -41.97 -6.57 -25.78
N GLN A 341 -42.15 -5.30 -25.38
CA GLN A 341 -43.20 -4.43 -25.95
C GLN A 341 -43.04 -4.24 -27.46
N LYS A 342 -41.82 -4.01 -27.94
CA LYS A 342 -41.54 -3.85 -29.39
C LYS A 342 -41.86 -5.13 -30.17
N VAL A 343 -41.50 -6.29 -29.64
CA VAL A 343 -41.81 -7.59 -30.26
C VAL A 343 -43.32 -7.81 -30.32
N GLN A 344 -44.05 -7.50 -29.25
CA GLN A 344 -45.50 -7.65 -29.20
C GLN A 344 -46.23 -6.72 -30.19
N LEU A 345 -45.76 -5.47 -30.35
CA LEU A 345 -46.21 -4.53 -31.38
C LEU A 345 -45.95 -5.03 -32.81
N SER A 346 -44.84 -5.75 -33.04
CA SER A 346 -44.52 -6.31 -34.35
C SER A 346 -45.36 -7.54 -34.71
N LEU A 347 -45.81 -8.32 -33.72
CA LEU A 347 -46.68 -9.49 -33.91
C LEU A 347 -48.15 -9.10 -34.14
N GLY A 348 -48.57 -7.90 -33.72
CA GLY A 348 -49.93 -7.36 -33.94
C GLY A 348 -50.19 -6.75 -35.31
N LYS A 349 -49.15 -6.57 -36.15
CA LYS A 349 -49.30 -6.25 -37.58
C LYS A 349 -49.21 -7.56 -38.36
N GLN A 350 -50.29 -7.95 -39.05
CA GLN A 350 -50.36 -9.15 -39.90
C GLN A 350 -49.06 -9.37 -40.67
N PHE A 351 -48.38 -10.49 -40.38
CA PHE A 351 -47.30 -11.00 -41.22
C PHE A 351 -47.90 -11.54 -42.52
N LEU A 352 -47.96 -10.72 -43.56
CA LEU A 352 -47.78 -11.22 -44.93
C LEU A 352 -46.29 -11.60 -45.07
N PRO A 353 -45.95 -12.80 -45.58
CA PRO A 353 -44.61 -13.32 -45.51
C PRO A 353 -43.72 -12.63 -46.55
N HIS A 354 -43.07 -11.53 -46.18
CA HIS A 354 -41.93 -11.03 -46.93
C HIS A 354 -40.64 -11.03 -46.09
N SER A 355 -39.91 -12.10 -46.35
CA SER A 355 -38.50 -12.41 -46.11
C SER A 355 -37.50 -11.30 -46.51
N LYS A 356 -37.47 -10.14 -45.85
CA LYS A 356 -36.51 -9.06 -46.22
C LYS A 356 -35.74 -8.33 -45.11
N ILE A 357 -35.86 -8.67 -43.83
CA ILE A 357 -35.02 -8.02 -42.79
C ILE A 357 -33.69 -8.79 -42.54
N ALA A 358 -33.55 -10.03 -43.00
CA ALA A 358 -32.33 -10.84 -42.80
C ALA A 358 -31.29 -10.78 -43.95
N GLN A 359 -31.49 -9.95 -44.99
CA GLN A 359 -30.78 -10.11 -46.27
C GLN A 359 -29.66 -9.10 -46.58
N LYS A 360 -29.16 -8.33 -45.60
CA LYS A 360 -27.99 -7.43 -45.80
C LYS A 360 -26.70 -7.94 -45.15
N VAL A 361 -26.52 -9.26 -45.09
CA VAL A 361 -25.22 -9.91 -44.82
C VAL A 361 -24.89 -10.81 -46.01
N ARG A 362 -23.73 -10.53 -46.61
CA ARG A 362 -23.23 -11.10 -47.87
C ARG A 362 -23.14 -12.62 -47.89
N LYS A 363 -23.31 -13.16 -49.10
CA LYS A 363 -23.14 -14.54 -49.57
C LYS A 363 -21.87 -15.24 -49.03
N PHE A 364 -22.04 -16.47 -48.54
CA PHE A 364 -21.07 -17.58 -48.61
C PHE A 364 -21.86 -18.88 -48.90
N PRO A 365 -21.25 -19.90 -49.56
CA PRO A 365 -21.98 -20.99 -50.20
C PRO A 365 -22.57 -21.99 -49.20
N ARG A 366 -23.68 -22.61 -49.65
CA ARG A 366 -24.55 -23.56 -48.92
C ARG A 366 -23.81 -24.84 -48.48
N ILE A 367 -24.03 -25.25 -47.23
CA ILE A 367 -23.92 -26.63 -46.72
C ILE A 367 -25.16 -26.86 -45.81
N PRO A 368 -25.80 -28.05 -45.80
CA PRO A 368 -27.25 -28.16 -45.57
C PRO A 368 -27.70 -28.33 -44.10
N SER A 369 -28.92 -27.84 -43.85
CA SER A 369 -29.90 -28.25 -42.84
C SER A 369 -29.46 -28.47 -41.39
N ALA A 370 -29.77 -27.51 -40.51
CA ALA A 370 -30.02 -27.76 -39.08
C ALA A 370 -31.16 -26.83 -38.59
N PRO A 371 -32.07 -27.32 -37.74
CA PRO A 371 -33.30 -26.61 -37.37
C PRO A 371 -33.00 -25.39 -36.49
N THR A 372 -33.76 -24.32 -36.68
CA THR A 372 -33.81 -23.12 -35.83
C THR A 372 -33.91 -23.50 -34.35
N ARG A 373 -32.82 -23.35 -33.60
CA ARG A 373 -32.72 -23.72 -32.18
C ARG A 373 -33.19 -22.53 -31.31
N ALA A 374 -34.37 -22.67 -30.71
CA ALA A 374 -35.02 -21.66 -29.87
C ALA A 374 -34.60 -21.67 -28.38
N GLN A 375 -33.57 -22.44 -27.98
CA GLN A 375 -33.08 -22.46 -26.59
C GLN A 375 -31.56 -22.64 -26.53
N PRO A 376 -30.81 -21.73 -25.88
CA PRO A 376 -29.40 -21.96 -25.61
C PRO A 376 -29.21 -22.79 -24.32
N PRO A 377 -28.41 -23.88 -24.34
CA PRO A 377 -27.98 -24.60 -23.13
C PRO A 377 -26.99 -23.76 -22.30
N PHE A 378 -26.74 -24.17 -21.05
CA PHE A 378 -25.88 -23.48 -20.06
C PHE A 378 -24.53 -23.00 -20.63
N CYS A 379 -23.91 -23.77 -21.53
CA CYS A 379 -22.62 -23.43 -22.17
C CYS A 379 -22.71 -22.42 -23.34
N GLN A 380 -23.90 -22.12 -23.87
CA GLN A 380 -24.12 -21.23 -25.02
C GLN A 380 -24.85 -19.92 -24.67
N HIS A 381 -25.09 -19.64 -23.39
CA HIS A 381 -25.71 -18.37 -22.98
C HIS A 381 -24.90 -17.12 -23.42
N PHE A 382 -23.62 -17.29 -23.74
CA PHE A 382 -22.77 -16.22 -24.29
C PHE A 382 -22.84 -16.01 -25.81
N ARG A 383 -23.44 -16.93 -26.58
CA ARG A 383 -23.38 -16.89 -28.07
C ARG A 383 -24.70 -16.59 -28.78
N LEU A 384 -25.82 -16.59 -28.05
CA LEU A 384 -27.18 -16.41 -28.60
C LEU A 384 -27.90 -15.15 -28.11
N GLN A 385 -27.18 -14.18 -27.53
CA GLN A 385 -27.66 -12.81 -27.37
C GLN A 385 -26.91 -11.87 -28.31
N ARG A 386 -27.14 -11.96 -29.63
CA ARG A 386 -26.73 -10.91 -30.60
C ARG A 386 -27.69 -9.71 -30.52
N GLY A 387 -27.82 -9.20 -29.31
CA GLY A 387 -28.71 -8.14 -28.83
C GLY A 387 -28.65 -8.00 -27.30
N ALA A 388 -27.57 -8.50 -26.69
CA ALA A 388 -27.31 -8.32 -25.27
C ALA A 388 -26.91 -6.87 -25.00
N PHE A 389 -27.55 -6.29 -24.00
CA PHE A 389 -27.29 -4.95 -23.50
C PHE A 389 -26.29 -5.02 -22.34
N VAL A 390 -25.35 -4.08 -22.25
CA VAL A 390 -24.34 -4.01 -21.18
C VAL A 390 -24.43 -2.67 -20.47
N THR A 391 -24.37 -2.69 -19.13
CA THR A 391 -24.33 -1.50 -18.26
C THR A 391 -22.90 -1.27 -17.78
N MET A 392 -22.42 -0.02 -17.84
CA MET A 392 -21.05 0.32 -17.41
C MET A 392 -20.94 1.55 -16.48
N ASN A 393 -22.07 2.07 -15.99
CA ASN A 393 -22.08 3.20 -15.07
C ASN A 393 -22.43 2.74 -13.66
N GLU A 394 -21.41 2.54 -12.82
CA GLU A 394 -21.37 3.01 -11.42
C GLU A 394 -20.10 2.51 -10.71
N LEU A 395 -19.14 3.42 -10.54
CA LEU A 395 -17.93 3.23 -9.72
C LEU A 395 -17.64 4.55 -8.97
N HIS A 396 -18.68 5.14 -8.37
CA HIS A 396 -18.60 6.40 -7.63
C HIS A 396 -19.27 6.26 -6.25
N SER A 397 -18.60 5.54 -5.34
CA SER A 397 -18.88 5.60 -3.90
C SER A 397 -17.55 5.69 -3.14
N PRO A 398 -17.37 6.62 -2.18
CA PRO A 398 -16.17 6.67 -1.36
C PRO A 398 -16.16 5.52 -0.35
N PRO A 399 -15.01 4.89 -0.07
CA PRO A 399 -14.92 3.86 0.96
C PRO A 399 -15.09 4.49 2.35
N ARG A 400 -15.95 3.88 3.19
CA ARG A 400 -16.04 4.22 4.62
C ARG A 400 -14.70 3.90 5.29
N LEU A 401 -14.09 4.92 5.89
CA LEU A 401 -13.01 4.78 6.87
C LEU A 401 -13.59 4.13 8.14
N VAL A 402 -13.35 2.83 8.31
CA VAL A 402 -13.42 2.16 9.62
C VAL A 402 -12.10 1.43 9.79
N HIS A 403 -11.43 1.72 10.90
CA HIS A 403 -10.12 1.18 11.27
C HIS A 403 -10.10 -0.36 11.26
N GLY A 404 -9.05 -0.89 10.64
CA GLY A 404 -8.37 -2.12 11.04
C GLY A 404 -9.15 -3.42 10.92
N LEU A 405 -9.05 -4.07 9.76
CA LEU A 405 -8.80 -5.51 9.63
C LEU A 405 -8.48 -5.83 8.17
N HIS A 406 -7.32 -6.46 7.95
CA HIS A 406 -6.91 -7.01 6.66
C HIS A 406 -8.01 -7.92 6.10
N CYS A 407 -8.55 -7.59 4.92
CA CYS A 407 -9.23 -8.56 4.09
C CYS A 407 -9.09 -8.20 2.61
N GLY A 408 -8.42 -9.07 1.86
CA GLY A 408 -8.12 -8.89 0.45
C GLY A 408 -9.39 -8.90 -0.40
N SER A 409 -9.60 -7.81 -1.12
CA SER A 409 -10.63 -7.65 -2.13
C SER A 409 -10.33 -8.51 -3.35
N CYS A 410 -10.79 -9.77 -3.35
CA CYS A 410 -10.81 -10.62 -4.54
C CYS A 410 -11.87 -11.72 -4.40
N SER A 411 -13.16 -11.37 -4.31
CA SER A 411 -14.24 -12.38 -4.13
C SER A 411 -15.63 -11.97 -4.65
N VAL A 412 -15.73 -11.07 -5.63
CA VAL A 412 -17.05 -10.57 -6.08
C VAL A 412 -17.77 -11.50 -7.07
N LEU A 413 -17.07 -12.44 -7.73
CA LEU A 413 -17.68 -13.35 -8.71
C LEU A 413 -18.06 -14.74 -8.19
N TYR A 414 -17.57 -15.16 -7.02
CA TYR A 414 -17.82 -16.52 -6.51
C TYR A 414 -19.11 -16.62 -5.67
N ILE A 415 -19.49 -15.53 -5.00
CA ILE A 415 -20.68 -15.49 -4.11
C ILE A 415 -21.99 -15.54 -4.91
N LEU A 416 -21.99 -15.09 -6.17
CA LEU A 416 -23.17 -15.15 -7.05
C LEU A 416 -23.53 -16.57 -7.50
N TRP A 417 -22.62 -17.55 -7.41
CA TRP A 417 -22.86 -18.91 -7.92
C TRP A 417 -23.27 -19.92 -6.83
N VAL A 418 -22.69 -19.81 -5.63
CA VAL A 418 -22.95 -20.74 -4.51
C VAL A 418 -24.35 -20.53 -3.92
N TRP A 419 -24.87 -19.30 -3.92
CA TRP A 419 -26.18 -19.01 -3.33
C TRP A 419 -27.35 -19.53 -4.18
N THR A 420 -27.22 -19.50 -5.51
CA THR A 420 -28.23 -20.04 -6.45
C THR A 420 -28.29 -21.56 -6.50
N THR A 421 -27.21 -22.27 -6.14
CA THR A 421 -27.14 -23.73 -6.25
C THR A 421 -27.60 -24.46 -4.98
N TRP A 422 -27.67 -23.78 -3.83
CA TRP A 422 -27.98 -24.42 -2.55
C TRP A 422 -29.48 -24.41 -2.14
N GLN A 423 -30.35 -23.65 -2.83
CA GLN A 423 -31.79 -23.57 -2.51
C GLN A 423 -32.71 -24.51 -3.33
N LEU A 424 -32.17 -25.41 -4.17
CA LEU A 424 -32.97 -26.29 -5.05
C LEU A 424 -33.04 -27.78 -4.64
N ARG A 425 -32.82 -28.12 -3.36
CA ARG A 425 -33.23 -29.42 -2.79
C ARG A 425 -33.81 -29.18 -1.40
N PRO A 426 -35.04 -29.62 -1.10
CA PRO A 426 -35.21 -31.05 -0.82
C PRO A 426 -36.61 -31.64 -1.19
N TRP A 427 -36.69 -32.98 -1.11
CA TRP A 427 -37.85 -33.88 -1.26
C TRP A 427 -38.23 -34.36 -2.67
N ALA A 428 -37.49 -35.37 -3.14
CA ALA A 428 -38.07 -36.46 -3.93
C ALA A 428 -37.32 -37.77 -3.59
N SER A 429 -38.04 -38.70 -2.96
CA SER A 429 -37.65 -40.10 -2.75
C SER A 429 -37.75 -40.91 -4.07
N PRO A 430 -37.16 -42.11 -4.16
CA PRO A 430 -36.45 -42.57 -5.36
C PRO A 430 -37.28 -43.46 -6.29
N VAL A 431 -36.97 -43.42 -7.60
CA VAL A 431 -37.32 -44.48 -8.57
C VAL A 431 -36.09 -44.75 -9.46
N PRO A 432 -35.71 -46.01 -9.76
CA PRO A 432 -34.39 -46.35 -10.29
C PRO A 432 -34.35 -46.42 -11.83
N GLY A 433 -33.20 -46.06 -12.41
CA GLY A 433 -32.88 -46.26 -13.84
C GLY A 433 -31.44 -45.81 -14.17
N PRO A 434 -30.72 -46.48 -15.10
CA PRO A 434 -29.27 -46.62 -15.04
C PRO A 434 -28.49 -45.40 -15.59
N VAL A 435 -27.36 -45.13 -14.95
CA VAL A 435 -26.39 -44.08 -15.28
C VAL A 435 -25.34 -44.62 -16.26
N ALA A 436 -25.01 -43.87 -17.31
CA ALA A 436 -23.82 -44.09 -18.14
C ALA A 436 -22.81 -42.94 -17.93
N PRO A 437 -21.49 -43.20 -17.82
CA PRO A 437 -20.50 -42.20 -17.42
C PRO A 437 -19.92 -41.45 -18.63
N ILE A 438 -19.68 -40.14 -18.51
CA ILE A 438 -18.87 -39.34 -19.45
C ILE A 438 -17.66 -38.75 -18.69
N SER A 439 -16.50 -38.84 -19.32
CA SER A 439 -15.15 -38.77 -18.76
C SER A 439 -14.66 -37.38 -18.31
N GLN A 440 -13.88 -37.36 -17.22
CA GLN A 440 -13.33 -36.18 -16.52
C GLN A 440 -12.07 -35.54 -17.16
N GLY A 441 -11.83 -35.72 -18.46
CA GLY A 441 -10.53 -35.35 -19.07
C GLY A 441 -10.34 -33.88 -19.46
N LEU A 442 -11.42 -33.11 -19.70
CA LEU A 442 -11.34 -31.79 -20.34
C LEU A 442 -11.37 -30.58 -19.37
N LEU A 443 -11.84 -30.77 -18.13
CA LEU A 443 -11.88 -29.70 -17.13
C LEU A 443 -10.51 -29.39 -16.50
N GLY A 444 -9.62 -30.39 -16.41
CA GLY A 444 -8.29 -30.22 -15.79
C GLY A 444 -7.33 -29.34 -16.60
N ARG A 445 -7.44 -29.35 -17.94
CA ARG A 445 -6.55 -28.55 -18.81
C ARG A 445 -6.92 -27.07 -18.86
N PHE A 446 -8.19 -26.72 -18.65
CA PHE A 446 -8.64 -25.33 -18.56
C PHE A 446 -8.22 -24.66 -17.23
N PHE A 447 -8.24 -25.43 -16.13
CA PHE A 447 -7.81 -24.94 -14.81
C PHE A 447 -6.32 -24.56 -14.76
N PHE A 448 -5.47 -25.31 -15.48
CA PHE A 448 -4.02 -25.08 -15.45
C PHE A 448 -3.58 -23.84 -16.23
N LEU A 449 -4.30 -23.47 -17.31
CA LEU A 449 -4.00 -22.25 -18.09
C LEU A 449 -4.44 -20.98 -17.36
N TYR A 450 -5.58 -21.02 -16.66
CA TYR A 450 -6.13 -19.89 -15.91
C TYR A 450 -5.26 -19.50 -14.71
N PHE A 451 -4.71 -20.49 -14.01
CA PHE A 451 -3.79 -20.25 -12.88
C PHE A 451 -2.45 -19.65 -13.32
N LYS A 452 -1.90 -20.06 -14.47
CA LYS A 452 -0.66 -19.49 -15.02
C LYS A 452 -0.82 -18.02 -15.43
N LEU A 453 -1.99 -17.64 -15.97
CA LEU A 453 -2.28 -16.24 -16.30
C LEU A 453 -2.34 -15.37 -15.04
N ILE A 454 -3.08 -15.77 -14.00
CA ILE A 454 -3.22 -14.96 -12.78
C ILE A 454 -1.87 -14.77 -12.05
N HIS A 455 -1.02 -15.80 -12.04
CA HIS A 455 0.29 -15.72 -11.38
C HIS A 455 1.28 -14.81 -12.13
N SER A 456 1.15 -14.69 -13.46
CA SER A 456 1.99 -13.81 -14.27
C SER A 456 1.59 -12.34 -14.12
N TYR A 457 0.29 -12.04 -14.05
CA TYR A 457 -0.21 -10.67 -13.84
C TYR A 457 -0.03 -10.16 -12.41
N GLY A 458 -0.09 -11.04 -11.41
CA GLY A 458 0.16 -10.66 -10.00
C GLY A 458 1.60 -10.18 -9.74
N LYS A 459 2.59 -10.70 -10.46
CA LYS A 459 4.00 -10.26 -10.31
C LYS A 459 4.27 -8.90 -10.96
N ILE A 460 3.55 -8.56 -12.03
CA ILE A 460 3.69 -7.27 -12.72
C ILE A 460 3.13 -6.13 -11.86
N LEU A 461 2.04 -6.38 -11.11
CA LEU A 461 1.40 -5.36 -10.28
C LEU A 461 2.18 -5.04 -9.00
N ILE A 462 2.88 -6.02 -8.42
CA ILE A 462 3.70 -5.84 -7.19
C ILE A 462 5.00 -5.08 -7.49
N HIS A 463 5.53 -5.18 -8.71
CA HIS A 463 6.75 -4.44 -9.08
C HIS A 463 6.48 -2.95 -9.34
N ALA A 464 5.28 -2.59 -9.80
CA ALA A 464 4.93 -1.19 -10.09
C ALA A 464 4.64 -0.34 -8.84
N THR A 465 4.21 -0.95 -7.73
CA THR A 465 3.86 -0.23 -6.49
C THR A 465 5.03 0.01 -5.54
N ASN A 466 6.12 -0.75 -5.65
CA ASN A 466 7.28 -0.60 -4.76
C ASN A 466 8.25 0.54 -5.14
N VAL A 467 8.02 1.26 -6.25
CA VAL A 467 8.94 2.32 -6.74
C VAL A 467 8.58 3.72 -6.21
N HIS A 468 7.44 3.92 -5.54
CA HIS A 468 6.94 5.27 -5.22
C HIS A 468 6.71 5.62 -3.74
N LEU A 469 7.29 4.89 -2.78
CA LEU A 469 7.25 5.28 -1.36
C LEU A 469 8.59 5.84 -0.89
N LEU A 470 8.83 7.12 -1.22
CA LEU A 470 9.75 7.99 -0.49
C LEU A 470 8.96 9.21 0.03
N SER A 471 9.04 9.38 1.36
CA SER A 471 8.56 10.41 2.30
C SER A 471 7.97 11.72 1.74
N PRO A 472 6.98 12.34 2.43
CA PRO A 472 7.37 13.49 3.25
C PRO A 472 6.63 13.65 4.59
N SER A 473 7.44 13.96 5.59
CA SER A 473 7.11 14.72 6.79
C SER A 473 6.79 16.19 6.49
N ASN A 474 6.03 16.82 7.38
CA ASN A 474 5.71 18.25 7.52
C ASN A 474 4.58 18.82 6.64
N LEU A 475 3.41 18.98 7.25
CA LEU A 475 2.47 20.06 6.92
C LEU A 475 1.73 20.48 8.21
N ALA A 476 2.24 21.56 8.80
CA ALA A 476 1.64 22.24 9.93
C ALA A 476 0.38 23.01 9.48
N TRP A 477 -0.66 22.93 10.31
CA TRP A 477 -1.88 23.71 10.20
C TRP A 477 -1.61 25.21 10.43
N GLY A 478 -2.02 26.04 9.48
CA GLY A 478 -2.08 27.49 9.63
C GLY A 478 -3.41 28.00 9.08
N GLY A 479 -4.31 28.42 9.97
CA GLY A 479 -5.59 29.03 9.63
C GLY A 479 -5.44 30.50 9.23
N GLY A 480 -6.35 30.97 8.38
CA GLY A 480 -6.54 32.40 8.11
C GLY A 480 -7.01 32.71 6.69
N GLY A 481 -8.26 33.13 6.54
CA GLY A 481 -8.82 33.70 5.30
C GLY A 481 -10.24 34.20 5.52
N LYS A 482 -10.40 35.36 6.17
CA LYS A 482 -10.73 36.67 5.58
C LYS A 482 -11.88 36.64 4.56
N ARG A 483 -13.04 37.12 5.02
CA ARG A 483 -14.15 37.66 4.23
C ARG A 483 -13.65 38.81 3.35
N THR A 484 -14.07 38.84 2.09
CA THR A 484 -14.09 40.05 1.27
C THR A 484 -15.52 40.27 0.77
N GLN A 485 -16.05 41.45 1.13
CA GLN A 485 -17.24 42.06 0.54
C GLN A 485 -16.85 42.81 -0.75
N GLY A 486 -17.78 42.83 -1.72
CA GLY A 486 -18.06 43.97 -2.58
C GLY A 486 -17.25 44.12 -3.87
N ALA A 487 -17.91 43.93 -5.01
CA ALA A 487 -18.52 45.01 -5.80
C ALA A 487 -19.68 44.44 -6.64
#